data_AF-A0A316A4C3-F1
#
_entry.id   AF-A0A316A4C3-F1
#
_cell.length_a   1.000
_cell.length_b   1.000
_cell.length_c   1.000
_cell.angle_alpha   90.00
_cell.angle_beta   90.00
_cell.angle_gamma   90.00
#
_symmetry.space_group_name_H-M   'P 1'
#
loop_
_entity.id
_entity.type
_entity.pdbx_description
1 polymer ?
#
loop_
_entity_poly.entity_id
_entity_poly.type
_entity_poly.pdbx_seq_one_letter_code
_entity_poly.pdbx_strand_id
1 'polypeptide(L)'
;MATMEHLVAPGSVTGRFPLTLSGALRVSVSVGDEHLDLNPRGAMLVSKLLEADPSLLREFEALLDRGSAPEWMSPEEAAAVLGVSRPTVVRWAKAGKLTDQPVGTHHRYPRAEVEHLRAERAASAAANREAAQRARAQAAEMLDVPPTPAEMIEAGRALREGRTAAAEAIFARAHRADARRSAGSARTSTAE
;
A
#
# COMPACT_ATOMS: atom_id res chain seq x y z
N MET A 1 -29.99 15.29 29.88
CA MET A 1 -29.77 15.23 28.42
C MET A 1 -28.29 15.00 28.17
N ALA A 2 -27.96 13.83 27.64
CA ALA A 2 -26.78 13.50 26.81
C ALA A 2 -26.57 11.98 26.88
N THR A 3 -27.42 11.24 26.19
CA THR A 3 -27.23 9.82 25.90
C THR A 3 -26.20 9.72 24.78
N MET A 4 -25.00 9.21 25.08
CA MET A 4 -24.04 8.76 24.06
C MET A 4 -24.06 7.23 24.07
N GLU A 5 -24.72 6.67 23.07
CA GLU A 5 -24.59 5.26 22.69
C GLU A 5 -23.19 5.03 22.15
N HIS A 6 -22.39 4.20 22.82
CA HIS A 6 -21.12 3.73 22.29
C HIS A 6 -21.31 2.38 21.59
N LEU A 7 -21.21 2.47 20.27
CA LEU A 7 -20.83 1.48 19.28
C LEU A 7 -20.19 0.21 19.87
N VAL A 8 -20.89 -0.91 19.73
CA VAL A 8 -20.41 -2.26 20.04
C VAL A 8 -19.33 -2.64 19.03
N ALA A 9 -18.08 -2.73 19.50
CA ALA A 9 -16.93 -3.27 18.76
C ALA A 9 -16.50 -4.59 19.42
N PRO A 10 -16.24 -5.68 18.68
CA PRO A 10 -15.69 -6.89 19.28
C PRO A 10 -14.21 -6.64 19.61
N GLY A 11 -13.88 -6.71 20.90
CA GLY A 11 -12.51 -6.66 21.40
C GLY A 11 -11.95 -5.26 21.66
N SER A 12 -12.59 -4.47 22.52
CA SER A 12 -11.88 -3.39 23.22
C SER A 12 -11.57 -3.83 24.65
N VAL A 13 -10.30 -3.83 25.04
CA VAL A 13 -9.93 -3.77 26.46
C VAL A 13 -9.91 -2.29 26.82
N THR A 14 -11.06 -1.75 27.24
CA THR A 14 -11.13 -0.40 27.79
C THR A 14 -10.66 -0.44 29.24
N GLY A 15 -9.34 -0.41 29.44
CA GLY A 15 -8.76 -0.12 30.74
C GLY A 15 -8.93 1.37 31.06
N ARG A 16 -10.02 1.76 31.73
CA ARG A 16 -9.97 3.00 32.51
C ARG A 16 -9.04 2.72 33.68
N PHE A 17 -7.84 3.30 33.64
CA PHE A 17 -6.99 3.44 34.81
C PHE A 17 -7.33 4.78 35.49
N PRO A 18 -8.25 4.83 36.47
CA PRO A 18 -8.15 5.87 37.46
C PRO A 18 -6.89 5.56 38.27
N LEU A 19 -5.80 6.27 37.91
CA LEU A 19 -4.73 6.53 38.87
C LEU A 19 -5.45 7.09 40.11
N THR A 20 -5.41 6.31 41.19
CA THR A 20 -6.21 6.42 42.43
C THR A 20 -7.54 5.63 42.41
N LEU A 21 -7.57 4.44 43.03
CA LEU A 21 -8.52 4.06 44.12
C LEU A 21 -8.64 2.55 44.37
N SER A 22 -8.57 2.24 45.67
CA SER A 22 -9.10 1.10 46.43
C SER A 22 -10.47 0.55 45.96
N GLY A 23 -10.51 -0.22 44.87
CA GLY A 23 -11.71 -0.93 44.41
C GLY A 23 -11.38 -2.16 43.57
N ALA A 24 -12.14 -3.24 43.74
CA ALA A 24 -11.88 -4.54 43.13
C ALA A 24 -11.87 -4.49 41.58
N LEU A 25 -10.74 -4.87 40.99
CA LEU A 25 -10.55 -4.97 39.54
C LEU A 25 -11.53 -5.99 38.94
N ARG A 26 -12.39 -5.56 38.01
CA ARG A 26 -13.15 -6.48 37.15
C ARG A 26 -12.43 -6.62 35.82
N VAL A 27 -12.18 -7.87 35.44
CA VAL A 27 -11.52 -8.22 34.18
C VAL A 27 -12.49 -9.11 33.41
N SER A 28 -12.84 -8.72 32.19
CA SER A 28 -13.63 -9.54 31.27
C SER A 28 -12.74 -9.92 30.08
N VAL A 29 -12.82 -11.19 29.66
CA VAL A 29 -12.08 -11.72 28.51
C VAL A 29 -13.10 -12.05 27.44
N SER A 30 -12.84 -11.58 26.21
CA SER A 30 -13.72 -11.83 25.07
C SER A 30 -12.93 -12.56 23.98
N VAL A 31 -13.45 -13.68 23.49
CA VAL A 31 -12.86 -14.46 22.40
C VAL A 31 -13.95 -14.70 21.36
N GLY A 32 -13.87 -14.00 20.22
CA GLY A 32 -14.98 -13.97 19.25
C GLY A 32 -16.22 -13.33 19.87
N ASP A 33 -17.35 -14.03 19.83
CA ASP A 33 -18.64 -13.60 20.42
C ASP A 33 -18.82 -14.06 21.88
N GLU A 34 -17.86 -14.84 22.42
CA GLU A 34 -17.94 -15.33 23.79
C GLU A 34 -17.35 -14.31 24.77
N HIS A 35 -18.14 -13.94 25.77
CA HIS A 35 -17.73 -13.07 26.87
C HIS A 35 -17.68 -13.86 28.17
N LEU A 36 -16.50 -13.88 28.80
CA LEU A 36 -16.30 -14.46 30.11
C LEU A 36 -15.92 -13.37 31.11
N ASP A 37 -16.83 -13.10 32.05
CA ASP A 37 -16.52 -12.30 33.23
C ASP A 37 -15.68 -13.12 34.21
N LEU A 38 -14.47 -12.65 34.49
CA LEU A 38 -13.63 -13.32 35.47
C LEU A 38 -14.14 -13.00 36.87
N ASN A 39 -14.31 -14.05 37.68
CA ASN A 39 -14.52 -13.88 39.11
C ASN A 39 -13.29 -13.19 39.75
N PRO A 40 -13.40 -12.66 40.98
CA PRO A 40 -12.31 -11.92 41.63
C PRO A 40 -10.99 -12.70 41.72
N ARG A 41 -11.05 -14.03 41.83
CA ARG A 41 -9.85 -14.89 41.87
C ARG A 41 -9.18 -14.99 40.49
N GLY A 42 -9.98 -15.09 39.43
CA GLY A 42 -9.51 -15.07 38.05
C GLY A 42 -8.88 -13.73 37.67
N ALA A 43 -9.53 -12.63 38.03
CA ALA A 43 -8.98 -11.28 37.83
C ALA A 43 -7.62 -11.09 38.54
N MET A 44 -7.50 -11.60 39.78
CA MET A 44 -6.24 -11.54 40.53
C MET A 44 -5.14 -12.40 39.90
N LEU A 45 -5.45 -13.57 39.35
CA LEU A 45 -4.47 -14.42 38.67
C LEU A 45 -3.94 -13.77 37.39
N VAL A 46 -4.82 -13.15 36.61
CA VAL A 46 -4.42 -12.40 35.41
C VAL A 46 -3.55 -11.19 35.78
N SER A 47 -3.93 -10.42 36.81
CA SER A 47 -3.10 -9.31 37.31
C SER A 47 -1.69 -9.78 37.69
N LYS A 48 -1.60 -10.85 38.48
CA LYS A 48 -0.31 -11.41 38.91
C LYS A 48 0.52 -11.94 37.75
N LEU A 49 -0.11 -12.51 36.72
CA LEU A 49 0.58 -13.00 35.53
C LEU A 49 1.19 -11.84 34.73
N LEU A 50 0.43 -10.76 34.54
CA LEU A 50 0.88 -9.56 33.83
C LEU A 50 1.95 -8.78 34.61
N GLU A 51 1.88 -8.79 35.95
CA GLU A 51 2.90 -8.21 36.82
C GLU A 51 4.20 -9.04 36.83
N ALA A 52 4.11 -10.36 36.72
CA ALA A 52 5.26 -11.26 36.76
C ALA A 52 6.10 -11.20 35.48
N ASP A 53 5.48 -10.94 34.32
CA ASP A 53 6.17 -10.82 33.05
C ASP A 53 5.61 -9.67 32.18
N PRO A 54 6.26 -8.49 32.20
CA PRO A 54 5.87 -7.35 31.38
C PRO A 54 5.99 -7.59 29.87
N SER A 55 6.69 -8.63 29.42
CA SER A 55 6.77 -8.98 28.00
C SER A 55 5.49 -9.65 27.50
N LEU A 56 4.77 -10.37 28.37
CA LEU A 56 3.44 -10.90 28.06
C LEU A 56 2.44 -9.77 27.75
N LEU A 57 2.54 -8.61 28.39
CA LEU A 57 1.71 -7.46 28.06
C LEU A 57 1.91 -7.04 26.60
N ARG A 58 3.17 -7.00 26.12
CA ARG A 58 3.48 -6.63 24.73
C ARG A 58 3.05 -7.69 23.73
N GLU A 59 3.22 -8.97 24.06
CA GLU A 59 2.75 -10.07 23.21
C GLU A 59 1.22 -10.12 23.14
N PHE A 60 0.55 -9.85 24.27
CA PHE A 60 -0.89 -9.75 24.36
C PHE A 60 -1.42 -8.54 23.60
N GLU A 61 -0.79 -7.37 23.73
CA GLU A 61 -1.07 -6.19 22.90
C GLU A 61 -0.89 -6.51 21.41
N ALA A 62 0.19 -7.19 21.02
CA ALA A 62 0.42 -7.59 19.63
C ALA A 62 -0.55 -8.67 19.11
N LEU A 63 -1.21 -9.41 20.01
CA LEU A 63 -2.30 -10.34 19.70
C LEU A 63 -3.63 -9.60 19.56
N LEU A 64 -3.89 -8.62 20.42
CA LEU A 64 -5.08 -7.76 20.38
C LEU A 64 -5.06 -6.81 19.16
N ASP A 65 -3.90 -6.29 18.77
CA ASP A 65 -3.74 -5.47 17.55
C ASP A 65 -4.05 -6.27 16.28
N ARG A 66 -3.79 -7.58 16.29
CA ARG A 66 -4.22 -8.48 15.20
C ARG A 66 -5.71 -8.80 15.22
N GLY A 67 -6.40 -8.47 16.31
CA GLY A 67 -7.82 -8.76 16.57
C GLY A 67 -8.72 -7.52 16.61
N SER A 68 -8.23 -6.31 16.30
CA SER A 68 -9.11 -5.15 16.12
C SER A 68 -10.17 -5.48 15.09
N ALA A 69 -11.44 -5.30 15.47
CA ALA A 69 -12.57 -5.43 14.56
C ALA A 69 -12.25 -4.71 13.24
N PRO A 70 -12.45 -5.36 12.08
CA PRO A 70 -12.14 -4.75 10.79
C PRO A 70 -12.91 -3.42 10.70
N GLU A 71 -12.16 -2.32 10.56
CA GLU A 71 -12.77 -1.02 10.30
C GLU A 71 -13.48 -1.11 8.94
N TRP A 72 -14.80 -1.02 8.95
CA TRP A 72 -15.62 -1.23 7.77
C TRP A 72 -15.78 0.06 6.98
N MET A 73 -15.59 -0.03 5.67
CA MET A 73 -15.76 1.08 4.74
C MET A 73 -16.99 0.87 3.85
N SER A 74 -17.67 1.96 3.53
CA SER A 74 -18.68 2.00 2.47
C SER A 74 -18.04 1.81 1.08
N PRO A 75 -18.84 1.46 0.05
CA PRO A 75 -18.37 1.42 -1.33
C PRO A 75 -17.76 2.75 -1.81
N GLU A 76 -18.31 3.88 -1.36
CA GLU A 76 -17.86 5.22 -1.70
C GLU A 76 -16.50 5.53 -1.09
N GLU A 77 -16.30 5.21 0.18
CA GLU A 77 -15.01 5.41 0.86
C GLU A 77 -13.93 4.50 0.28
N ALA A 78 -14.25 3.22 0.03
CA ALA A 78 -13.31 2.29 -0.60
C ALA A 78 -12.91 2.75 -2.01
N ALA A 79 -13.86 3.30 -2.78
CA ALA A 79 -13.61 3.87 -4.10
C ALA A 79 -12.66 5.07 -4.03
N ALA A 80 -12.85 5.96 -3.05
CA ALA A 80 -11.98 7.11 -2.83
C ALA A 80 -10.54 6.70 -2.49
N VAL A 81 -10.36 5.71 -1.59
CA VAL A 81 -9.04 5.18 -1.22
C VAL A 81 -8.34 4.53 -2.41
N LEU A 82 -9.06 3.74 -3.20
CA LEU A 82 -8.53 3.02 -4.36
C LEU A 82 -8.32 3.93 -5.59
N GLY A 83 -8.87 5.15 -5.58
CA GLY A 83 -8.83 6.07 -6.73
C GLY A 83 -9.61 5.55 -7.93
N VAL A 84 -10.71 4.82 -7.71
CA VAL A 84 -11.55 4.23 -8.76
C VAL A 84 -13.01 4.62 -8.58
N SER A 85 -13.86 4.29 -9.54
CA SER A 85 -15.30 4.49 -9.41
C SER A 85 -15.94 3.42 -8.52
N ARG A 86 -17.00 3.79 -7.78
CA ARG A 86 -17.81 2.84 -6.98
C ARG A 86 -18.23 1.57 -7.75
N PRO A 87 -18.73 1.64 -9.00
CA PRO A 87 -19.06 0.42 -9.76
C PRO A 87 -17.87 -0.52 -9.96
N THR A 88 -16.64 0.03 -10.01
CA THR A 88 -15.41 -0.77 -10.11
C THR A 88 -15.15 -1.56 -8.84
N VAL A 89 -15.36 -0.94 -7.66
CA VAL A 89 -15.24 -1.61 -6.36
C VAL A 89 -16.23 -2.75 -6.26
N VAL A 90 -17.50 -2.51 -6.59
CA VAL A 90 -18.55 -3.55 -6.58
C VAL A 90 -18.22 -4.70 -7.54
N ARG A 91 -17.70 -4.37 -8.74
CA ARG A 91 -17.26 -5.39 -9.70
C ARG A 91 -16.09 -6.22 -9.16
N TRP A 92 -15.15 -5.61 -8.45
CA TRP A 92 -14.02 -6.31 -7.85
C TRP A 92 -14.43 -7.21 -6.70
N ALA A 93 -15.37 -6.77 -5.88
CA ALA A 93 -15.97 -7.59 -4.84
C ALA A 93 -16.63 -8.85 -5.42
N LYS A 94 -17.49 -8.68 -6.45
CA LYS A 94 -18.08 -9.81 -7.19
C LYS A 94 -17.06 -10.74 -7.84
N ALA A 95 -15.88 -10.23 -8.16
CA ALA A 95 -14.78 -11.01 -8.72
C ALA A 95 -13.89 -11.66 -7.65
N GLY A 96 -14.21 -11.51 -6.35
CA GLY A 96 -13.45 -12.07 -5.24
C GLY A 96 -12.13 -11.35 -4.94
N LYS A 97 -11.96 -10.11 -5.44
CA LYS A 97 -10.75 -9.29 -5.17
C LYS A 97 -10.85 -8.44 -3.91
N LEU A 98 -12.06 -8.30 -3.40
CA LEU A 98 -12.37 -7.65 -2.13
C LEU A 98 -13.45 -8.49 -1.46
N THR A 99 -13.31 -8.73 -0.16
CA THR A 99 -14.36 -9.33 0.64
C THR A 99 -15.44 -8.28 0.88
N ASP A 100 -16.68 -8.60 0.53
CA ASP A 100 -17.83 -7.77 0.88
C ASP A 100 -18.66 -8.41 1.99
N GLN A 101 -19.03 -7.61 2.98
CA GLN A 101 -19.98 -7.99 4.00
C GLN A 101 -21.29 -7.23 3.81
N PRO A 102 -22.43 -7.91 3.61
CA PRO A 102 -23.72 -7.25 3.57
C PRO A 102 -24.14 -6.82 4.98
N VAL A 103 -24.42 -5.53 5.14
CA VAL A 103 -25.01 -4.92 6.34
C VAL A 103 -26.37 -4.37 5.95
N GLY A 104 -27.39 -5.25 5.99
CA GLY A 104 -28.72 -4.98 5.45
C GLY A 104 -28.70 -4.89 3.92
N THR A 105 -29.14 -3.76 3.37
CA THR A 105 -29.15 -3.50 1.91
C THR A 105 -27.79 -3.03 1.37
N HIS A 106 -26.86 -2.63 2.25
CA HIS A 106 -25.59 -2.04 1.86
C HIS A 106 -24.43 -3.02 2.02
N HIS A 107 -23.41 -2.90 1.19
CA HIS A 107 -22.17 -3.65 1.33
C HIS A 107 -21.15 -2.83 2.14
N ARG A 108 -20.28 -3.54 2.84
CA ARG A 108 -19.13 -3.00 3.58
C ARG A 108 -17.87 -3.78 3.24
N TYR A 109 -16.74 -3.08 3.26
CA TYR A 109 -15.43 -3.62 2.91
C TYR A 109 -14.45 -3.43 4.07
N PRO A 110 -13.63 -4.43 4.41
CA PRO A 110 -12.60 -4.25 5.43
C PRO A 110 -11.57 -3.23 4.95
N ARG A 111 -11.32 -2.18 5.75
CA ARG A 111 -10.34 -1.13 5.43
C ARG A 111 -8.95 -1.71 5.16
N ALA A 112 -8.53 -2.67 5.98
CA ALA A 112 -7.24 -3.33 5.84
C ALA A 112 -7.07 -3.98 4.44
N GLU A 113 -8.11 -4.64 3.94
CA GLU A 113 -8.09 -5.28 2.63
C GLU A 113 -8.08 -4.25 1.49
N VAL A 114 -8.84 -3.16 1.63
CA VAL A 114 -8.85 -2.05 0.67
C VAL A 114 -7.47 -1.39 0.57
N GLU A 115 -6.83 -1.11 1.71
CA GLU A 115 -5.47 -0.53 1.74
C GLU A 115 -4.41 -1.52 1.24
N HIS A 116 -4.56 -2.81 1.53
CA HIS A 116 -3.68 -3.85 0.99
C HIS A 116 -3.76 -3.88 -0.54
N LEU A 117 -4.97 -3.92 -1.10
CA LEU A 117 -5.19 -3.89 -2.55
C LEU A 117 -4.63 -2.60 -3.17
N ARG A 118 -4.74 -1.46 -2.48
CA ARG A 118 -4.13 -0.20 -2.93
C ARG A 118 -2.61 -0.32 -3.03
N ALA A 119 -1.97 -0.90 -2.02
CA ALA A 119 -0.51 -1.10 -1.99
C ALA A 119 -0.06 -2.06 -3.10
N GLU A 120 -0.73 -3.20 -3.28
CA GLU A 120 -0.45 -4.16 -4.35
C GLU A 120 -0.55 -3.51 -5.74
N ARG A 121 -1.57 -2.69 -5.96
CA ARG A 121 -1.76 -1.96 -7.23
C ARG A 121 -0.66 -0.93 -7.46
N ALA A 122 -0.24 -0.21 -6.42
CA ALA A 122 0.85 0.75 -6.52
C ALA A 122 2.18 0.06 -6.87
N ALA A 123 2.47 -1.08 -6.23
CA ALA A 123 3.64 -1.90 -6.51
C ALA A 123 3.61 -2.45 -7.95
N SER A 124 2.47 -3.01 -8.37
CA SER A 124 2.28 -3.52 -9.73
C SER A 124 2.46 -2.40 -10.77
N ALA A 125 1.94 -1.20 -10.50
CA ALA A 125 2.11 -0.05 -11.39
C ALA A 125 3.58 0.39 -11.49
N ALA A 126 4.34 0.34 -10.38
CA ALA A 126 5.77 0.63 -10.39
C ALA A 126 6.55 -0.39 -11.24
N ALA A 127 6.32 -1.69 -11.02
CA ALA A 127 6.94 -2.75 -11.80
C ALA A 127 6.62 -2.63 -13.30
N ASN A 128 5.36 -2.33 -13.65
CA ASN A 128 4.95 -2.11 -15.04
C ASN A 128 5.64 -0.90 -15.68
N ARG A 129 5.82 0.21 -14.94
CA ARG A 129 6.56 1.39 -15.44
C ARG A 129 8.02 1.05 -15.69
N GLU A 130 8.67 0.33 -14.78
CA GLU A 130 10.06 -0.11 -14.93
C GLU A 130 10.23 -1.07 -16.11
N ALA A 131 9.31 -2.02 -16.27
CA ALA A 131 9.30 -2.93 -17.42
C ALA A 131 9.10 -2.16 -18.73
N ALA A 132 8.17 -1.20 -18.77
CA ALA A 132 7.95 -0.35 -19.93
C ALA A 132 9.17 0.55 -20.24
N GLN A 133 9.85 1.09 -19.23
CA GLN A 133 11.08 1.87 -19.40
C GLN A 133 12.22 1.01 -19.97
N ARG A 134 12.42 -0.20 -19.44
CA ARG A 134 13.41 -1.14 -19.97
C ARG A 134 13.12 -1.54 -21.41
N ALA A 135 11.87 -1.89 -21.72
CA ALA A 135 11.47 -2.23 -23.08
C ALA A 135 11.67 -1.04 -24.04
N ARG A 136 11.37 0.19 -23.60
CA ARG A 136 11.65 1.41 -24.39
C ARG A 136 13.13 1.65 -24.60
N ALA A 137 13.96 1.48 -23.58
CA ALA A 137 15.41 1.66 -23.68
C ALA A 137 16.03 0.63 -24.65
N GLN A 138 15.64 -0.63 -24.54
CA GLN A 138 16.08 -1.70 -25.44
C GLN A 138 15.60 -1.45 -26.88
N ALA A 139 14.35 -1.02 -27.06
CA ALA A 139 13.83 -0.66 -28.38
C ALA A 139 14.57 0.55 -28.96
N ALA A 140 14.90 1.56 -28.14
CA ALA A 140 15.66 2.73 -28.58
C ALA A 140 17.07 2.36 -29.04
N GLU A 141 17.73 1.44 -28.34
CA GLU A 141 19.03 0.88 -28.74
C GLU A 141 18.92 0.07 -30.04
N MET A 142 17.97 -0.87 -30.11
CA MET A 142 17.78 -1.73 -31.27
C MET A 142 17.41 -0.95 -32.54
N LEU A 143 16.59 0.10 -32.40
CA LEU A 143 16.14 0.92 -33.53
C LEU A 143 17.07 2.10 -33.82
N ASP A 144 18.20 2.24 -33.09
CA ASP A 144 19.15 3.36 -33.19
C ASP A 144 18.42 4.73 -33.12
N VAL A 145 17.45 4.84 -32.20
CA VAL A 145 16.68 6.06 -31.99
C VAL A 145 17.63 7.17 -31.52
N PRO A 146 17.56 8.39 -32.10
CA PRO A 146 18.39 9.50 -31.65
C PRO A 146 18.15 9.76 -30.15
N PRO A 147 19.22 10.03 -29.37
CA PRO A 147 19.08 10.32 -27.96
C PRO A 147 18.20 11.56 -27.74
N THR A 148 17.44 11.52 -26.66
CA THR A 148 16.59 12.62 -26.22
C THR A 148 17.42 13.80 -25.72
N PRO A 149 16.87 15.03 -25.69
CA PRO A 149 17.58 16.19 -25.12
C PRO A 149 18.02 15.97 -23.66
N ALA A 150 17.22 15.25 -22.87
CA ALA A 150 17.55 14.93 -21.49
C ALA A 150 18.79 14.02 -21.40
N GLU A 151 18.85 12.96 -22.23
CA GLU A 151 20.02 12.07 -22.33
C GLU A 151 21.28 12.82 -22.79
N MET A 152 21.15 13.79 -23.71
CA MET A 152 22.26 14.62 -24.16
C MET A 152 22.77 15.55 -23.04
N ILE A 153 21.86 16.13 -22.25
CA ILE A 153 22.20 16.95 -21.06
C ILE A 153 22.93 16.09 -20.02
N GLU A 154 22.45 14.86 -19.79
CA GLU A 154 23.06 13.92 -18.86
C GLU A 154 24.44 13.46 -19.32
N ALA A 155 24.61 13.15 -20.61
CA ALA A 155 25.91 12.83 -21.21
C ALA A 155 26.92 13.98 -21.04
N GLY A 156 26.50 15.22 -21.29
CA GLY A 156 27.35 16.40 -21.08
C GLY A 156 27.74 16.60 -19.61
N ARG A 157 26.84 16.28 -18.67
CA ARG A 157 27.18 16.26 -17.24
C ARG A 157 28.19 15.17 -16.90
N ALA A 158 27.98 13.95 -17.37
CA ALA A 158 28.90 12.82 -17.16
C ALA A 158 30.32 13.14 -17.65
N LEU A 159 30.45 13.81 -18.81
CA LEU A 159 31.73 14.25 -19.35
C LEU A 159 32.46 15.22 -18.39
N ARG A 160 31.74 16.21 -17.83
CA ARG A 160 32.31 17.17 -16.86
C ARG A 160 32.75 16.50 -15.56
N GLU A 161 32.09 15.42 -15.18
CA GLU A 161 32.41 14.63 -13.99
C GLU A 161 33.47 13.55 -14.25
N GLY A 162 34.06 13.50 -15.45
CA GLY A 162 35.09 12.53 -15.82
C GLY A 162 34.57 11.11 -16.14
N ARG A 163 33.25 10.92 -16.21
CA ARG A 163 32.60 9.64 -16.56
C ARG A 163 32.47 9.50 -18.09
N THR A 164 33.60 9.43 -18.78
CA THR A 164 33.70 9.52 -20.26
C THR A 164 32.99 8.39 -20.99
N ALA A 165 33.10 7.15 -20.53
CA ALA A 165 32.51 5.98 -21.19
C ALA A 165 30.97 6.07 -21.34
N ALA A 166 30.29 6.62 -20.32
CA ALA A 166 28.84 6.80 -20.35
C ALA A 166 28.41 7.88 -21.36
N ALA A 167 29.21 8.94 -21.49
CA ALA A 167 28.93 10.02 -22.43
C ALA A 167 29.20 9.59 -23.89
N GLU A 168 30.27 8.83 -24.12
CA GLU A 168 30.68 8.37 -25.45
C GLU A 168 29.61 7.50 -26.12
N ALA A 169 28.99 6.58 -25.39
CA ALA A 169 27.91 5.74 -25.91
C ALA A 169 26.71 6.56 -26.42
N ILE A 170 26.33 7.61 -25.68
CA ILE A 170 25.20 8.49 -26.06
C ILE A 170 25.55 9.32 -27.29
N PHE A 171 26.74 9.91 -27.35
CA PHE A 171 27.18 10.70 -28.50
C PHE A 171 27.36 9.83 -29.76
N ALA A 172 27.88 8.61 -29.63
CA ALA A 172 28.01 7.67 -30.73
C ALA A 172 26.63 7.30 -31.32
N ARG A 173 25.61 7.10 -30.46
CA ARG A 173 24.23 6.86 -30.91
C ARG A 173 23.65 8.07 -31.65
N ALA A 174 23.86 9.29 -31.15
CA ALA A 174 23.46 10.52 -31.84
C ALA A 174 24.05 10.60 -33.26
N HIS A 175 25.36 10.34 -33.36
CA HIS A 175 26.06 10.40 -34.64
C HIS A 175 25.55 9.36 -35.64
N ARG A 176 25.25 8.12 -35.19
CA ARG A 176 24.67 7.08 -36.07
C ARG A 176 23.28 7.47 -36.56
N ALA A 177 22.43 8.03 -35.70
CA ALA A 177 21.08 8.46 -36.06
C ALA A 177 21.09 9.59 -37.10
N ASP A 178 21.99 10.57 -36.94
CA ASP A 178 22.15 11.67 -37.91
C ASP A 178 22.69 11.19 -39.25
N ALA A 179 23.68 10.29 -39.25
CA ALA A 179 24.21 9.70 -40.48
C ALA A 179 23.12 9.00 -41.32
N ARG A 180 22.18 8.29 -40.67
CA ARG A 180 21.03 7.67 -41.36
C ARG A 180 20.06 8.71 -41.93
N ARG A 181 19.79 9.79 -41.20
CA ARG A 181 18.95 10.90 -41.67
C ARG A 181 19.53 11.55 -42.92
N SER A 182 20.82 11.84 -42.91
CA SER A 182 21.55 12.39 -44.06
C SER A 182 21.52 11.43 -45.26
N ALA A 183 21.74 10.13 -45.04
CA ALA A 183 21.66 9.11 -46.10
C ALA A 183 20.24 8.89 -46.65
N GLY A 184 19.19 9.13 -45.84
CA GLY A 184 17.80 9.14 -46.30
C GLY A 184 17.51 10.32 -47.23
N SER A 185 17.89 11.52 -46.81
CA SER A 185 17.66 12.76 -47.58
C SER A 185 18.37 12.78 -48.94
N ALA A 186 19.59 12.23 -49.02
CA ALA A 186 20.33 12.11 -50.29
C ALA A 186 19.66 11.16 -51.29
N ARG A 187 19.06 10.05 -50.82
CA ARG A 187 18.37 9.08 -51.68
C ARG A 187 17.08 9.65 -52.28
N THR A 188 16.35 10.47 -51.52
CA THR A 188 15.13 11.14 -52.02
C THR A 188 15.43 12.24 -53.04
N SER A 189 16.58 12.90 -52.97
CA SER A 189 16.97 13.97 -53.91
C SER A 189 17.51 13.46 -55.26
N THR A 190 17.83 12.16 -55.37
CA THR A 190 18.34 11.56 -56.62
C THR A 190 17.24 10.89 -57.45
N ALA A 191 16.00 10.86 -56.93
CA ALA A 191 14.86 10.21 -57.56
C ALA A 191 13.87 11.21 -58.21
N GLU A 192 14.21 12.50 -58.24
CA GLU A 192 13.50 13.61 -58.89
C GLU A 192 14.28 14.09 -60.12
#